data_AF-A0A0L0H9T8-F1
#
_entry.id   AF-A0A0L0H9T8-F1
#
_cell.length_a   1.000
_cell.length_b   1.000
_cell.length_c   1.000
_cell.angle_alpha   90.00
_cell.angle_beta   90.00
_cell.angle_gamma   90.00
#
_symmetry.space_group_name_H-M   'P 1'
#
loop_
_entity.id
_entity.type
_entity.pdbx_description
1 polymer ?
#
loop_
_entity_poly.entity_id
_entity_poly.type
_entity_poly.pdbx_seq_one_letter_code
_entity_poly.pdbx_strand_id
1 'polypeptide(L)'
;MTNADLASQRLSATTSILACILLTLTFVGSFYVFRGGIPRQVPRDDPRVVRRRFMAAAGTCAVGFVSVGFVLSSVGIVPTGTEGLPVLLAHLGLKPKGFLLAAVLPLLLTMTLFLGPLAVDFIAESLPFQRKFSFQEHLFDKLNDILAWRNYIVGPLTEEFVFRACMVPLFQAAGFKTVTTVFMLPLCFGIAHIHHGYEVYNRLGRTNRALKQALLSGVFQFFYTTLFGWFSTFLFLRTGHVMNTRAIKPVGIR
;
A
#
# COMPACT_ATOMS: atom_id res chain seq x y z
N MET A 1 -30.73 -3.50 15.66
CA MET A 1 -30.58 -3.77 14.22
C MET A 1 -31.94 -3.53 13.60
N THR A 2 -32.09 -2.43 12.88
CA THR A 2 -33.36 -2.05 12.23
C THR A 2 -33.31 -2.42 10.76
N ASN A 3 -34.46 -2.69 10.14
CA ASN A 3 -34.60 -3.11 8.74
C ASN A 3 -33.94 -2.15 7.70
N ALA A 4 -33.56 -0.93 8.10
CA ALA A 4 -32.80 0.01 7.28
C ALA A 4 -31.30 -0.34 7.14
N ASP A 5 -30.69 -1.03 8.12
CA ASP A 5 -29.28 -1.43 8.06
C ASP A 5 -29.08 -2.56 7.02
N LEU A 6 -30.08 -3.45 6.90
CA LEU A 6 -30.12 -4.56 5.95
C LEU A 6 -30.21 -4.11 4.48
N ALA A 7 -30.72 -2.89 4.21
CA ALA A 7 -30.83 -2.34 2.85
C ALA A 7 -29.49 -1.80 2.30
N SER A 8 -28.49 -1.59 3.16
CA SER A 8 -27.18 -1.02 2.79
C SER A 8 -26.10 -2.08 2.50
N GLN A 9 -26.29 -3.30 2.99
CA GLN A 9 -25.33 -4.39 2.84
C GLN A 9 -25.62 -5.18 1.56
N ARG A 10 -24.87 -4.89 0.50
CA ARG A 10 -24.99 -5.60 -0.79
C ARG A 10 -24.06 -6.81 -0.91
N LEU A 11 -23.06 -6.90 -0.03
CA LEU A 11 -22.09 -7.99 0.05
C LEU A 11 -22.08 -8.61 1.47
N SER A 12 -21.97 -9.94 1.58
CA SER A 12 -21.77 -10.58 2.88
C SER A 12 -20.44 -10.16 3.52
N ALA A 13 -20.45 -9.91 4.83
CA ALA A 13 -19.26 -9.56 5.60
C ALA A 13 -18.16 -10.63 5.45
N THR A 14 -18.53 -11.91 5.46
CA THR A 14 -17.60 -13.03 5.29
C THR A 14 -16.94 -12.99 3.92
N THR A 15 -17.71 -12.79 2.85
CA THR A 15 -17.17 -12.71 1.49
C THR A 15 -16.20 -11.54 1.33
N SER A 16 -16.53 -10.38 1.91
CA SER A 16 -15.67 -9.20 1.90
C SER A 16 -14.33 -9.46 2.60
N ILE A 17 -14.37 -10.02 3.82
CA ILE A 17 -13.17 -10.37 4.58
C ILE A 17 -12.32 -11.40 3.84
N LEU A 18 -12.92 -12.47 3.32
CA LEU A 18 -12.22 -13.51 2.56
C LEU A 18 -11.57 -12.95 1.30
N ALA A 19 -12.26 -12.05 0.57
CA ALA A 19 -11.70 -11.39 -0.59
C ALA A 19 -10.47 -10.53 -0.24
N CYS A 20 -10.51 -9.77 0.86
CA CYS A 20 -9.37 -8.98 1.33
C CYS A 20 -8.19 -9.86 1.77
N ILE A 21 -8.45 -10.98 2.44
CA ILE A 21 -7.41 -11.97 2.80
C ILE A 21 -6.80 -12.56 1.53
N LEU A 22 -7.62 -12.97 0.56
CA LEU A 22 -7.16 -13.55 -0.70
C LEU A 22 -6.31 -12.55 -1.50
N LEU A 23 -6.71 -11.28 -1.58
CA LEU A 23 -5.92 -10.22 -2.20
C LEU A 23 -4.58 -10.01 -1.49
N THR A 24 -4.56 -10.07 -0.15
CA THR A 24 -3.33 -9.97 0.65
C THR A 24 -2.38 -11.12 0.36
N LEU A 25 -2.88 -12.36 0.39
CA LEU A 25 -2.11 -13.57 0.08
C LEU A 25 -1.61 -13.57 -1.36
N THR A 26 -2.44 -13.13 -2.31
CA THR A 26 -2.09 -13.01 -3.72
C THR A 26 -0.97 -11.98 -3.92
N PHE A 27 -1.07 -10.81 -3.26
CA PHE A 27 -0.04 -9.77 -3.32
C PHE A 27 1.31 -10.29 -2.81
N VAL A 28 1.36 -10.82 -1.59
CA VAL A 28 2.59 -11.31 -0.97
C VAL A 28 3.12 -12.55 -1.68
N GLY A 29 2.24 -13.52 -1.97
CA GLY A 29 2.58 -14.78 -2.64
C GLY A 29 3.18 -14.55 -4.03
N SER A 30 2.70 -13.53 -4.76
CA SER A 30 3.23 -13.19 -6.08
C SER A 30 4.73 -12.91 -6.06
N PHE A 31 5.27 -12.29 -5.00
CA PHE A 31 6.71 -12.00 -4.91
C PHE A 31 7.57 -13.26 -4.80
N TYR A 32 7.00 -14.35 -4.28
CA TYR A 32 7.68 -15.63 -4.18
C TYR A 32 7.54 -16.46 -5.46
N VAL A 33 6.34 -16.44 -6.07
CA VAL A 33 6.05 -17.21 -7.30
C VAL A 33 6.74 -16.59 -8.51
N PHE A 34 6.61 -15.27 -8.70
CA PHE A 34 7.15 -14.56 -9.87
C PHE A 34 8.66 -14.26 -9.76
N ARG A 35 9.33 -14.70 -8.70
CA ARG A 35 10.80 -14.63 -8.61
C ARG A 35 11.47 -15.46 -9.72
N GLY A 36 10.80 -16.51 -10.20
CA GLY A 36 11.30 -17.39 -11.27
C GLY A 36 12.58 -18.11 -10.87
N GLY A 37 13.49 -18.32 -11.83
CA GLY A 37 14.75 -19.03 -11.62
C GLY A 37 15.85 -18.25 -10.86
N ILE A 38 15.57 -17.06 -10.32
CA ILE A 38 16.58 -16.28 -9.59
C ILE A 38 16.86 -16.93 -8.22
N PRO A 39 18.10 -17.40 -7.95
CA PRO A 39 18.43 -18.07 -6.69
C PRO A 39 18.08 -17.21 -5.47
N ARG A 40 17.69 -17.84 -4.36
CA ARG A 40 17.29 -17.12 -3.13
C ARG A 40 18.44 -16.36 -2.47
N GLN A 41 19.68 -16.75 -2.75
CA GLN A 41 20.90 -16.09 -2.27
C GLN A 41 21.10 -14.71 -2.91
N VAL A 42 20.51 -14.48 -4.09
CA VAL A 42 20.58 -13.16 -4.74
C VAL A 42 19.83 -12.13 -3.89
N PRO A 43 20.46 -11.01 -3.51
CA PRO A 43 19.84 -9.99 -2.70
C PRO A 43 18.54 -9.46 -3.33
N ARG A 44 17.59 -9.08 -2.49
CA ARG A 44 16.31 -8.50 -2.94
C ARG A 44 16.47 -7.20 -3.73
N ASP A 45 17.57 -6.50 -3.49
CA ASP A 45 17.92 -5.22 -4.11
C ASP A 45 18.64 -5.41 -5.45
N ASP A 46 18.87 -6.67 -5.88
CA ASP A 46 19.36 -6.96 -7.24
C ASP A 46 18.32 -6.47 -8.28
N PRO A 47 18.73 -5.69 -9.30
CA PRO A 47 17.81 -5.13 -10.31
C PRO A 47 16.92 -6.17 -10.98
N ARG A 48 17.39 -7.42 -11.17
CA ARG A 48 16.59 -8.50 -11.75
C ARG A 48 15.45 -8.90 -10.83
N VAL A 49 15.72 -8.98 -9.52
CA VAL A 49 14.69 -9.28 -8.51
C VAL A 49 13.69 -8.14 -8.43
N VAL A 50 14.15 -6.88 -8.47
CA VAL A 50 13.28 -5.71 -8.45
C VAL A 50 12.34 -5.68 -9.66
N ARG A 51 12.85 -5.94 -10.87
CA ARG A 51 12.01 -6.04 -12.09
C ARG A 51 10.95 -7.13 -11.96
N ARG A 52 11.30 -8.31 -11.44
CA ARG A 52 10.33 -9.40 -11.21
C ARG A 52 9.26 -9.01 -10.20
N ARG A 53 9.64 -8.33 -9.12
CA ARG A 53 8.67 -7.82 -8.12
C ARG A 53 7.77 -6.72 -8.69
N PHE A 54 8.26 -5.88 -9.61
CA PHE A 54 7.42 -4.91 -10.32
C PHE A 54 6.36 -5.60 -11.18
N MET A 55 6.76 -6.61 -11.96
CA MET A 55 5.82 -7.38 -12.77
C MET A 55 4.80 -8.12 -11.91
N ALA A 56 5.24 -8.71 -10.81
CA ALA A 56 4.37 -9.37 -9.83
C ALA A 56 3.35 -8.39 -9.24
N ALA A 57 3.82 -7.23 -8.77
CA ALA A 57 2.97 -6.19 -8.22
C ALA A 57 1.96 -5.66 -9.25
N ALA A 58 2.39 -5.42 -10.49
CA ALA A 58 1.50 -5.00 -11.58
C ALA A 58 0.43 -6.06 -11.87
N GLY A 59 0.81 -7.34 -11.95
CA GLY A 59 -0.12 -8.45 -12.12
C GLY A 59 -1.15 -8.55 -11.00
N THR A 60 -0.71 -8.39 -9.74
CA THR A 60 -1.62 -8.40 -8.59
C THR A 60 -2.56 -7.19 -8.57
N CYS A 61 -2.12 -6.02 -9.05
CA CYS A 61 -3.00 -4.87 -9.24
C CYS A 61 -4.05 -5.14 -10.34
N ALA A 62 -3.66 -5.77 -11.45
CA ALA A 62 -4.61 -6.16 -12.49
C ALA A 62 -5.65 -7.18 -11.98
N VAL A 63 -5.20 -8.20 -11.24
CA VAL A 63 -6.10 -9.16 -10.57
C VAL A 63 -7.02 -8.45 -9.57
N GLY A 64 -6.49 -7.51 -8.77
CA GLY A 64 -7.27 -6.71 -7.85
C GLY A 64 -8.33 -5.87 -8.54
N PHE A 65 -7.99 -5.19 -9.64
CA PHE A 65 -8.91 -4.40 -10.45
C PHE A 65 -10.06 -5.27 -10.99
N VAL A 66 -9.73 -6.40 -11.63
CA VAL A 66 -10.72 -7.30 -12.24
C VAL A 66 -11.59 -7.96 -11.18
N SER A 67 -11.01 -8.48 -10.10
CA SER A 67 -11.76 -9.16 -9.03
C SER A 67 -12.71 -8.21 -8.28
N VAL A 68 -12.26 -7.00 -7.94
CA VAL A 68 -13.11 -6.00 -7.29
C VAL A 68 -14.20 -5.52 -8.25
N GLY A 69 -13.86 -5.25 -9.51
CA GLY A 69 -14.85 -4.91 -10.53
C GLY A 69 -15.93 -5.98 -10.64
N PHE A 70 -15.53 -7.25 -10.73
CA PHE A 70 -16.46 -8.37 -10.78
C PHE A 70 -17.36 -8.45 -9.53
N VAL A 71 -16.79 -8.35 -8.34
CA VAL A 71 -17.56 -8.40 -7.07
C VAL A 71 -18.53 -7.22 -6.94
N LEU A 72 -18.10 -6.00 -7.27
CA LEU A 72 -18.97 -4.83 -7.18
C LEU A 72 -20.08 -4.86 -8.24
N SER A 73 -19.81 -5.40 -9.43
CA SER A 73 -20.84 -5.60 -10.45
C SER A 73 -21.83 -6.70 -10.07
N SER A 74 -21.37 -7.80 -9.46
CA SER A 74 -22.26 -8.91 -9.08
C SER A 74 -23.27 -8.54 -8.00
N VAL A 75 -22.95 -7.52 -7.18
CA VAL A 75 -23.85 -6.96 -6.16
C VAL A 75 -24.55 -5.67 -6.62
N GLY A 76 -24.46 -5.34 -7.91
CA GLY A 76 -25.15 -4.20 -8.53
C GLY A 76 -24.68 -2.81 -8.08
N ILE A 77 -23.47 -2.69 -7.52
CA ILE A 77 -22.84 -1.39 -7.22
C ILE A 77 -22.24 -0.79 -8.49
N VAL A 78 -21.58 -1.61 -9.29
CA VAL A 78 -21.05 -1.22 -10.60
C VAL A 78 -22.03 -1.68 -11.68
N PRO A 79 -22.61 -0.77 -12.48
CA PRO A 79 -23.52 -1.15 -13.56
C PRO A 79 -22.80 -1.91 -14.66
N THR A 80 -23.53 -2.76 -15.38
CA THR A 80 -23.03 -3.41 -16.59
C THR A 80 -23.02 -2.42 -17.76
N GLY A 81 -22.10 -2.63 -18.73
CA GLY A 81 -21.98 -1.76 -19.90
C GLY A 81 -20.96 -0.63 -19.74
N THR A 82 -21.08 0.42 -20.57
CA THR A 82 -20.11 1.52 -20.69
C THR A 82 -19.99 2.38 -19.43
N GLU A 83 -21.08 2.48 -18.66
CA GLU A 83 -21.13 3.28 -17.44
C GLU A 83 -20.43 2.61 -16.23
N GLY A 84 -20.11 1.32 -16.33
CA GLY A 84 -19.49 0.57 -15.24
C GLY A 84 -18.07 1.02 -14.93
N LEU A 85 -17.25 1.29 -15.96
CA LEU A 85 -15.84 1.63 -15.78
C LEU A 85 -15.64 2.96 -15.01
N PRO A 86 -16.32 4.07 -15.35
CA PRO A 86 -16.23 5.30 -14.56
C PRO A 86 -16.65 5.11 -13.10
N VAL A 87 -17.70 4.33 -12.84
CA VAL A 87 -18.19 4.04 -11.48
C VAL A 87 -17.16 3.20 -10.71
N LEU A 88 -16.56 2.18 -11.34
CA LEU A 88 -15.50 1.39 -10.73
C LEU A 88 -14.29 2.26 -10.39
N LEU A 89 -13.81 3.09 -11.33
CA LEU A 89 -12.67 3.98 -11.10
C LEU A 89 -12.96 4.96 -9.95
N ALA A 90 -14.18 5.47 -9.83
CA ALA A 90 -14.57 6.32 -8.71
C ALA A 90 -14.49 5.59 -7.35
N HIS A 91 -14.95 4.33 -7.27
CA HIS A 91 -14.83 3.51 -6.05
C HIS A 91 -13.38 3.17 -5.71
N LEU A 92 -12.54 2.92 -6.71
CA LEU A 92 -11.10 2.71 -6.54
C LEU A 92 -10.35 4.01 -6.18
N GLY A 93 -11.03 5.17 -6.12
CA GLY A 93 -10.43 6.46 -5.82
C GLY A 93 -9.54 7.01 -6.95
N LEU A 94 -9.76 6.55 -8.18
CA LEU A 94 -9.10 6.97 -9.41
C LEU A 94 -9.97 8.00 -10.14
N LYS A 95 -10.12 9.18 -9.53
CA LYS A 95 -10.87 10.31 -10.10
C LYS A 95 -9.98 11.55 -10.26
N PRO A 96 -10.18 12.37 -11.31
CA PRO A 96 -9.37 13.58 -11.53
C PRO A 96 -9.74 14.71 -10.57
N LYS A 97 -11.03 14.88 -10.23
CA LYS A 97 -11.52 15.93 -9.33
C LYS A 97 -11.00 15.71 -7.92
N GLY A 98 -10.36 16.71 -7.31
CA GLY A 98 -9.86 16.64 -5.92
C GLY A 98 -8.43 16.09 -5.78
N PHE A 99 -7.78 15.70 -6.89
CA PHE A 99 -6.44 15.12 -6.90
C PHE A 99 -5.39 16.00 -6.22
N LEU A 100 -5.41 17.32 -6.47
CA LEU A 100 -4.41 18.23 -5.89
C LEU A 100 -4.51 18.28 -4.37
N LEU A 101 -5.72 18.44 -3.82
CA LEU A 101 -5.94 18.44 -2.37
C LEU A 101 -5.57 17.10 -1.75
N ALA A 102 -5.94 16.01 -2.43
CA ALA A 102 -5.55 14.64 -2.10
C ALA A 102 -4.03 14.47 -2.04
N ALA A 103 -3.26 15.10 -2.92
CA ALA A 103 -1.80 15.00 -2.91
C ALA A 103 -1.14 15.92 -1.85
N VAL A 104 -1.65 17.15 -1.69
CA VAL A 104 -1.02 18.18 -0.85
C VAL A 104 -1.31 17.99 0.64
N LEU A 105 -2.56 17.72 1.03
CA LEU A 105 -2.93 17.64 2.44
C LEU A 105 -2.13 16.57 3.22
N PRO A 106 -1.94 15.35 2.69
CA PRO A 106 -1.17 14.32 3.38
C PRO A 106 0.32 14.63 3.38
N LEU A 107 0.82 15.29 2.34
CA LEU A 107 2.20 15.77 2.31
C LEU A 107 2.45 16.77 3.43
N LEU A 108 1.57 17.76 3.60
CA LEU A 108 1.66 18.74 4.69
C LEU A 108 1.58 18.07 6.06
N LEU A 109 0.67 17.11 6.24
CA LEU A 109 0.55 16.37 7.48
C LEU A 109 1.82 15.54 7.77
N THR A 110 2.41 14.95 6.74
CA THR A 110 3.71 14.25 6.84
C THR A 110 4.81 15.21 7.25
N MET A 111 4.94 16.35 6.58
CA MET A 111 5.95 17.35 6.92
C MET A 111 5.79 17.83 8.36
N THR A 112 4.55 17.91 8.86
CA THR A 112 4.28 18.24 10.27
C THR A 112 4.75 17.12 11.21
N LEU A 113 4.48 15.85 10.88
CA LEU A 113 4.93 14.70 11.67
C LEU A 113 6.46 14.55 11.68
N PHE A 114 7.12 14.94 10.58
CA PHE A 114 8.58 14.87 10.40
C PHE A 114 9.25 16.24 10.57
N LEU A 115 8.63 17.18 11.30
CA LEU A 115 9.16 18.53 11.47
C LEU A 115 10.53 18.53 12.15
N GLY A 116 10.78 17.59 13.08
CA GLY A 116 12.07 17.43 13.76
C GLY A 116 13.21 17.10 12.76
N PRO A 117 13.15 15.98 12.02
CA PRO A 117 14.12 15.68 10.96
C PRO A 117 14.26 16.80 9.92
N LEU A 118 13.14 17.41 9.50
CA LEU A 118 13.19 18.55 8.57
C LEU A 118 13.93 19.76 9.16
N ALA A 119 13.80 20.04 10.45
CA ALA A 119 14.54 21.10 11.12
C ALA A 119 16.04 20.78 11.18
N VAL A 120 16.42 19.53 11.43
CA VAL A 120 17.82 19.08 11.38
C VAL A 120 18.39 19.27 9.98
N ASP A 121 17.67 18.84 8.94
CA ASP A 121 18.10 19.02 7.54
C ASP A 121 18.17 20.50 7.15
N PHE A 122 17.23 21.32 7.62
CA PHE A 122 17.25 22.77 7.40
C PHE A 122 18.51 23.40 8.00
N ILE A 123 18.86 23.06 9.25
CA ILE A 123 20.07 23.53 9.92
C ILE A 123 21.34 23.01 9.20
N ALA A 124 21.29 21.78 8.70
CA ALA A 124 22.39 21.19 7.95
C ALA A 124 22.57 21.80 6.54
N GLU A 125 21.62 22.62 6.09
CA GLU A 125 21.51 23.19 4.74
C GLU A 125 21.28 22.15 3.63
N SER A 126 20.64 21.03 3.97
CA SER A 126 20.37 19.89 3.07
C SER A 126 18.95 19.85 2.52
N LEU A 127 18.09 20.84 2.79
CA LEU A 127 16.75 20.92 2.17
C LEU A 127 16.82 21.54 0.76
N PRO A 128 15.79 21.29 -0.08
CA PRO A 128 15.69 21.93 -1.39
C PRO A 128 15.90 23.44 -1.31
N PHE A 129 16.67 23.97 -2.27
CA PHE A 129 17.05 25.39 -2.37
C PHE A 129 18.03 25.91 -1.30
N GLN A 130 18.60 25.03 -0.47
CA GLN A 130 19.71 25.38 0.42
C GLN A 130 21.07 25.09 -0.21
N ARG A 131 22.13 25.66 0.36
CA ARG A 131 23.49 25.66 -0.20
C ARG A 131 24.05 24.26 -0.47
N LYS A 132 23.77 23.27 0.39
CA LYS A 132 24.32 21.91 0.25
C LYS A 132 23.40 20.96 -0.49
N PHE A 133 22.25 21.43 -0.99
CA PHE A 133 21.32 20.59 -1.71
C PHE A 133 21.74 20.41 -3.17
N SER A 134 21.92 19.16 -3.58
CA SER A 134 22.19 18.79 -4.96
C SER A 134 20.94 18.21 -5.64
N PHE A 135 20.37 18.94 -6.60
CA PHE A 135 19.30 18.39 -7.45
C PHE A 135 19.77 17.17 -8.25
N GLN A 136 21.05 17.11 -8.61
CA GLN A 136 21.63 15.95 -9.29
C GLN A 136 21.50 14.70 -8.42
N GLU A 137 22.02 14.77 -7.19
CA GLU A 137 22.05 13.63 -6.27
C GLU A 137 20.65 13.25 -5.77
N HIS A 138 19.85 14.23 -5.39
CA HIS A 138 18.57 13.98 -4.74
C HIS A 138 17.42 13.70 -5.72
N LEU A 139 17.51 14.15 -6.97
CA LEU A 139 16.45 14.01 -7.97
C LEU A 139 16.93 13.27 -9.22
N PHE A 140 17.88 13.82 -9.97
CA PHE A 140 18.20 13.31 -11.32
C PHE A 140 18.85 11.92 -11.30
N ASP A 141 19.78 11.66 -10.39
CA ASP A 141 20.44 10.35 -10.23
C ASP A 141 19.41 9.27 -9.85
N LYS A 142 18.38 9.66 -9.09
CA LYS A 142 17.28 8.76 -8.69
C LYS A 142 16.34 8.41 -9.85
N LEU A 143 16.30 9.20 -10.93
CA LEU A 143 15.43 8.92 -12.08
C LEU A 143 15.90 7.68 -12.85
N ASN A 144 17.18 7.35 -12.81
CA ASN A 144 17.74 6.16 -13.47
C ASN A 144 17.94 4.97 -12.52
N ASP A 145 17.72 5.17 -11.21
CA ASP A 145 17.85 4.13 -10.20
C ASP A 145 16.54 3.34 -10.01
N ILE A 146 16.56 2.06 -10.38
CA ILE A 146 15.42 1.17 -10.20
C ILE A 146 15.01 0.99 -8.72
N LEU A 147 15.97 1.12 -7.78
CA LEU A 147 15.68 1.06 -6.35
C LEU A 147 14.95 2.32 -5.88
N ALA A 148 15.34 3.49 -6.38
CA ALA A 148 14.58 4.71 -6.16
C ALA A 148 13.15 4.59 -6.73
N TRP A 149 12.97 4.12 -7.97
CA TRP A 149 11.64 3.87 -8.53
C TRP A 149 10.80 2.91 -7.67
N ARG A 150 11.40 1.83 -7.17
CA ARG A 150 10.74 0.89 -6.27
C ARG A 150 10.27 1.58 -5.00
N ASN A 151 11.17 2.35 -4.36
CA ASN A 151 10.94 2.89 -3.03
C ASN A 151 9.97 4.06 -3.03
N TYR A 152 10.06 4.95 -4.01
CA TYR A 152 9.28 6.20 -4.05
C TYR A 152 7.99 6.09 -4.87
N ILE A 153 7.94 5.24 -5.90
CA ILE A 153 6.83 5.22 -6.85
C ILE A 153 6.10 3.87 -6.85
N VAL A 154 6.78 2.81 -7.30
CA VAL A 154 6.10 1.53 -7.61
C VAL A 154 5.62 0.82 -6.34
N GLY A 155 6.45 0.73 -5.32
CA GLY A 155 6.10 0.11 -4.05
C GLY A 155 4.92 0.82 -3.39
N PRO A 156 5.01 2.13 -3.12
CA PRO A 156 3.89 2.87 -2.53
C PRO A 156 2.61 2.77 -3.37
N LEU A 157 2.68 2.98 -4.69
CA LEU A 157 1.49 2.99 -5.53
C LEU A 157 0.77 1.64 -5.55
N THR A 158 1.52 0.55 -5.70
CA THR A 158 0.92 -0.79 -5.76
C THR A 158 0.33 -1.22 -4.41
N GLU A 159 0.97 -0.85 -3.30
CA GLU A 159 0.44 -1.07 -1.95
C GLU A 159 -0.81 -0.22 -1.66
N GLU A 160 -0.85 1.06 -2.05
CA GLU A 160 -2.06 1.88 -1.90
C GLU A 160 -3.19 1.36 -2.78
N PHE A 161 -2.90 0.94 -4.01
CA PHE A 161 -3.90 0.37 -4.89
C PHE A 161 -4.51 -0.92 -4.30
N VAL A 162 -3.70 -1.91 -3.95
CA VAL A 162 -4.21 -3.20 -3.47
C VAL A 162 -4.90 -3.07 -2.11
N PHE A 163 -4.28 -2.39 -1.14
CA PHE A 163 -4.81 -2.39 0.22
C PHE A 163 -5.89 -1.35 0.48
N ARG A 164 -6.02 -0.31 -0.37
CA ARG A 164 -7.01 0.77 -0.17
C ARG A 164 -8.00 0.79 -1.31
N ALA A 165 -7.52 1.06 -2.53
CA ALA A 165 -8.40 1.16 -3.68
C ALA A 165 -9.21 -0.12 -3.89
N CYS A 166 -8.61 -1.31 -3.76
CA CYS A 166 -9.32 -2.57 -3.92
C CYS A 166 -10.11 -2.98 -2.66
N MET A 167 -9.51 -2.91 -1.47
CA MET A 167 -10.13 -3.50 -0.28
C MET A 167 -11.17 -2.61 0.41
N VAL A 168 -11.02 -1.28 0.39
CA VAL A 168 -11.99 -0.37 1.05
C VAL A 168 -13.39 -0.47 0.41
N PRO A 169 -13.54 -0.47 -0.93
CA PRO A 169 -14.86 -0.65 -1.55
C PRO A 169 -15.53 -1.99 -1.19
N LEU A 170 -14.75 -3.07 -1.01
CA LEU A 170 -15.31 -4.35 -0.56
C LEU A 170 -15.86 -4.26 0.86
N PHE A 171 -15.19 -3.53 1.75
CA PHE A 171 -15.68 -3.31 3.10
C PHE A 171 -16.92 -2.41 3.11
N GLN A 172 -16.94 -1.35 2.29
CA GLN A 172 -18.10 -0.48 2.14
C GLN A 172 -19.31 -1.23 1.55
N ALA A 173 -19.11 -2.07 0.52
CA ALA A 173 -20.15 -2.90 -0.07
C ALA A 173 -20.76 -3.89 0.94
N ALA A 174 -19.97 -4.31 1.93
CA ALA A 174 -20.42 -5.17 3.03
C ALA A 174 -21.05 -4.43 4.21
N GLY A 175 -21.24 -3.11 4.11
CA GLY A 175 -21.88 -2.30 5.14
C GLY A 175 -21.02 -2.07 6.39
N PHE A 176 -19.69 -2.30 6.32
CA PHE A 176 -18.82 -1.98 7.45
C PHE A 176 -18.78 -0.47 7.71
N LYS A 177 -18.91 -0.09 8.99
CA LYS A 177 -18.79 1.31 9.42
C LYS A 177 -17.40 1.84 9.12
N THR A 178 -17.28 3.14 8.85
CA THR A 178 -16.01 3.84 8.61
C THR A 178 -14.97 3.53 9.68
N VAL A 179 -15.36 3.56 10.96
CA VAL A 179 -14.46 3.25 12.09
C VAL A 179 -13.90 1.83 11.98
N THR A 180 -14.77 0.85 11.71
CA THR A 180 -14.36 -0.55 11.52
C THR A 180 -13.42 -0.70 10.32
N THR A 181 -13.72 -0.04 9.20
CA THR A 181 -12.84 -0.06 8.01
C THR A 181 -11.48 0.57 8.31
N VAL A 182 -11.43 1.68 9.06
CA VAL A 182 -10.16 2.34 9.43
C VAL A 182 -9.29 1.46 10.32
N PHE A 183 -9.87 0.79 11.32
CA PHE A 183 -9.06 0.06 12.31
C PHE A 183 -8.82 -1.41 11.97
N MET A 184 -9.76 -2.09 11.29
CA MET A 184 -9.67 -3.52 11.02
C MET A 184 -8.99 -3.83 9.68
N LEU A 185 -9.35 -3.13 8.60
CA LEU A 185 -8.85 -3.46 7.26
C LEU A 185 -7.32 -3.32 7.16
N PRO A 186 -6.66 -2.31 7.76
CA PRO A 186 -5.21 -2.21 7.77
C PRO A 186 -4.45 -3.36 8.43
N LEU A 187 -5.10 -4.24 9.21
CA LEU A 187 -4.46 -5.45 9.71
C LEU A 187 -4.00 -6.36 8.56
N CYS A 188 -4.73 -6.41 7.44
CA CYS A 188 -4.29 -7.10 6.24
C CYS A 188 -2.96 -6.54 5.70
N PHE A 189 -2.84 -5.21 5.67
CA PHE A 189 -1.60 -4.54 5.27
C PHE A 189 -0.46 -4.82 6.26
N GLY A 190 -0.74 -4.80 7.56
CA GLY A 190 0.22 -5.17 8.62
C GLY A 190 0.73 -6.61 8.47
N ILE A 191 -0.18 -7.57 8.36
CA ILE A 191 0.14 -9.00 8.19
C ILE A 191 0.98 -9.21 6.92
N ALA A 192 0.66 -8.50 5.85
CA ALA A 192 1.41 -8.60 4.60
C ALA A 192 2.91 -8.32 4.80
N HIS A 193 3.30 -7.47 5.75
CA HIS A 193 4.71 -7.11 5.99
C HIS A 193 5.47 -8.07 6.90
N ILE A 194 4.77 -8.99 7.58
CA ILE A 194 5.40 -10.03 8.41
C ILE A 194 6.33 -10.92 7.57
N HIS A 195 6.06 -11.08 6.27
CA HIS A 195 6.91 -11.84 5.35
C HIS A 195 8.37 -11.34 5.29
N HIS A 196 8.63 -10.06 5.60
CA HIS A 196 10.00 -9.54 5.69
C HIS A 196 10.77 -10.16 6.85
N GLY A 197 10.12 -10.52 7.96
CA GLY A 197 10.74 -11.27 9.04
C GLY A 197 11.24 -12.64 8.56
N TYR A 198 10.46 -13.32 7.72
CA TYR A 198 10.91 -14.57 7.08
C TYR A 198 12.12 -14.35 6.16
N GLU A 199 12.16 -13.25 5.39
CA GLU A 199 13.35 -12.89 4.59
C GLU A 199 14.59 -12.65 5.50
N VAL A 200 14.43 -11.93 6.60
CA VAL A 200 15.50 -11.68 7.59
C VAL A 200 16.04 -12.98 8.18
N TYR A 201 15.15 -13.87 8.61
CA TYR A 201 15.52 -15.17 9.18
C TYR A 201 16.37 -16.01 8.20
N ASN A 202 15.95 -16.07 6.93
CA ASN A 202 16.67 -16.80 5.91
C ASN A 202 18.02 -16.16 5.57
N ARG A 203 18.08 -14.82 5.44
CA ARG A 203 19.30 -14.10 5.08
C ARG A 203 20.38 -14.24 6.14
N LEU A 204 20.00 -14.26 7.41
CA LEU A 204 20.93 -14.34 8.54
C LEU A 204 21.30 -15.78 8.95
N GLY A 205 21.09 -16.75 8.05
CA GLY A 205 21.56 -18.12 8.23
C GLY A 205 20.73 -18.97 9.19
N ARG A 206 19.46 -18.60 9.45
CA ARG A 206 18.50 -19.42 10.21
C ARG A 206 18.95 -19.83 11.63
N THR A 207 19.75 -18.99 12.27
CA THR A 207 20.23 -19.20 13.63
C THR A 207 19.21 -18.71 14.68
N ASN A 208 19.39 -19.08 15.95
CA ASN A 208 18.59 -18.52 17.06
C ASN A 208 18.69 -16.98 17.13
N ARG A 209 19.86 -16.42 16.82
CA ARG A 209 20.05 -14.96 16.74
C ARG A 209 19.25 -14.37 15.57
N ALA A 210 19.27 -15.02 14.40
CA ALA A 210 18.48 -14.63 13.25
C ALA A 210 16.98 -14.68 13.55
N LEU A 211 16.50 -15.70 14.27
CA LEU A 211 15.10 -15.83 14.66
C LEU A 211 14.67 -14.68 15.57
N LYS A 212 15.46 -14.35 16.60
CA LYS A 212 15.19 -13.20 17.49
C LYS A 212 15.08 -11.89 16.70
N GLN A 213 16.02 -11.65 15.77
CA GLN A 213 16.00 -10.46 14.93
C GLN A 213 14.81 -10.44 13.97
N ALA A 214 14.50 -11.56 13.34
CA ALA A 214 13.35 -11.71 12.45
C ALA A 214 12.03 -11.43 13.18
N LEU A 215 11.83 -11.99 14.38
CA LEU A 215 10.65 -11.76 15.20
C LEU A 215 10.53 -10.29 15.61
N LEU A 216 11.61 -9.70 16.14
CA LEU A 216 11.60 -8.29 16.55
C LEU A 216 11.29 -7.36 15.36
N SER A 217 11.96 -7.59 14.23
CA SER A 217 11.71 -6.82 13.01
C SER A 217 10.28 -7.01 12.49
N GLY A 218 9.76 -8.23 12.50
CA GLY A 218 8.41 -8.56 12.01
C GLY A 218 7.32 -7.93 12.87
N VAL A 219 7.49 -7.95 14.20
CA VAL A 219 6.58 -7.28 15.15
C VAL A 219 6.60 -5.77 14.93
N PHE A 220 7.79 -5.15 14.87
CA PHE A 220 7.90 -3.72 14.62
C PHE A 220 7.25 -3.32 13.29
N GLN A 221 7.55 -4.07 12.22
CA GLN A 221 6.97 -3.87 10.90
C GLN A 221 5.45 -3.98 10.92
N PHE A 222 4.90 -5.04 11.53
CA PHE A 222 3.47 -5.23 11.66
C PHE A 222 2.79 -4.04 12.34
N PHE A 223 3.30 -3.60 13.49
CA PHE A 223 2.71 -2.46 14.21
C PHE A 223 2.83 -1.17 13.40
N TYR A 224 4.03 -0.86 12.92
CA TYR A 224 4.30 0.36 12.16
C TYR A 224 3.40 0.45 10.91
N THR A 225 3.34 -0.62 10.13
CA THR A 225 2.54 -0.66 8.89
C THR A 225 1.04 -0.67 9.17
N THR A 226 0.58 -1.30 10.27
CA THR A 226 -0.83 -1.22 10.70
C THR A 226 -1.21 0.23 11.05
N LEU A 227 -0.41 0.92 11.85
CA LEU A 227 -0.65 2.33 12.22
C LEU A 227 -0.66 3.24 10.99
N PHE A 228 0.32 3.07 10.10
CA PHE A 228 0.36 3.75 8.82
C PHE A 228 -0.90 3.46 8.00
N GLY A 229 -1.36 2.21 8.00
CA GLY A 229 -2.56 1.80 7.28
C GLY A 229 -3.82 2.42 7.87
N TRP A 230 -3.96 2.56 9.19
CA TRP A 230 -5.07 3.30 9.81
C TRP A 230 -5.14 4.73 9.28
N PHE A 231 -4.00 5.42 9.32
CA PHE A 231 -3.88 6.78 8.82
C PHE A 231 -4.25 6.87 7.32
N SER A 232 -3.68 5.99 6.50
CA SER A 232 -3.91 5.98 5.05
C SER A 232 -5.37 5.67 4.69
N THR A 233 -5.98 4.68 5.34
CA THR A 233 -7.38 4.32 5.12
C THR A 233 -8.32 5.44 5.56
N PHE A 234 -8.02 6.12 6.67
CA PHE A 234 -8.76 7.31 7.09
C PHE A 234 -8.72 8.41 6.00
N LEU A 235 -7.54 8.73 5.49
CA LEU A 235 -7.42 9.73 4.40
C LEU A 235 -8.15 9.30 3.13
N PHE A 236 -8.04 8.02 2.74
CA PHE A 236 -8.74 7.47 1.58
C PHE A 236 -10.26 7.66 1.74
N LEU A 237 -10.82 7.33 2.91
CA LEU A 237 -12.25 7.48 3.19
C LEU A 237 -12.69 8.96 3.25
N ARG A 238 -11.80 9.88 3.64
CA ARG A 238 -12.10 11.32 3.72
C ARG A 238 -12.08 12.04 2.37
N THR A 239 -11.21 11.61 1.45
CA THR A 239 -10.97 12.30 0.18
C THR A 239 -11.54 11.51 -1.02
N GLY A 240 -11.69 10.20 -0.88
CA GLY A 240 -12.01 9.26 -1.96
C GLY A 240 -10.92 9.19 -3.03
N HIS A 241 -9.64 9.26 -2.64
CA HIS A 241 -8.50 9.19 -3.56
C HIS A 241 -7.44 8.19 -3.11
N VAL A 242 -6.92 7.38 -4.03
CA VAL A 242 -5.81 6.44 -3.76
C VAL A 242 -4.45 7.14 -3.61
N MET A 243 -4.35 8.37 -4.11
CA MET A 243 -3.08 9.10 -4.27
C MET A 243 -2.59 9.78 -3.00
N ASN A 244 -3.38 9.75 -1.93
CA ASN A 244 -3.13 10.54 -0.73
C ASN A 244 -1.88 10.15 0.04
N THR A 245 -1.43 8.92 -0.09
CA THR A 245 -0.61 8.29 0.96
C THR A 245 0.82 8.05 0.53
N ARG A 246 1.24 8.75 -0.54
CA ARG A 246 2.61 8.72 -1.05
C ARG A 246 3.65 9.26 -0.05
N ALA A 247 3.24 10.11 0.89
CA ALA A 247 4.19 10.86 1.71
C ALA A 247 4.77 10.12 2.93
N ILE A 248 4.14 9.04 3.44
CA ILE A 248 4.41 8.60 4.83
C ILE A 248 5.24 7.30 4.94
N LYS A 249 5.78 6.76 3.84
CA LYS A 249 6.65 5.56 3.94
C LYS A 249 8.13 5.97 3.95
N PRO A 250 8.80 6.02 5.12
CA PRO A 250 10.24 6.18 5.18
C PRO A 250 10.88 5.01 4.44
N VAL A 251 11.75 5.36 3.48
CA VAL A 251 12.41 4.44 2.55
C VAL A 251 13.26 3.38 3.26
N GLY A 252 13.62 3.60 4.54
CA GLY A 252 14.45 2.71 5.35
C GLY A 252 13.74 1.52 6.01
N ILE A 253 12.42 1.37 5.86
CA ILE A 253 11.63 0.32 6.54
C ILE A 253 11.09 -0.72 5.53
N ARG A 254 11.55 -0.74 4.28
CA ARG A 254 11.29 -1.86 3.35
C ARG A 254 12.32 -2.95 3.52
#